data_AF-A0A7W4BSA8-F1
#
_entry.id   AF-A0A7W4BSA8-F1
#
_cell.length_a   1.000
_cell.length_b   1.000
_cell.length_c   1.000
_cell.angle_alpha   90.00
_cell.angle_beta   90.00
_cell.angle_gamma   90.00
#
_symmetry.space_group_name_H-M   'P 1'
#
loop_
_entity.id
_entity.type
_entity.pdbx_description
1 polymer ?
#
loop_
_entity_poly.entity_id
_entity_poly.type
_entity_poly.pdbx_seq_one_letter_code
_entity_poly.pdbx_strand_id
1 'polypeptide(L)' 'FYRVMKRHHLLTHREKVKPNRQVKKPKALTATGVNEIYTWDITYLPTTVKGEFLYLYLVMDIFSRKIVGWQVHD' A
#
# COMPACT_ATOMS: atom_id res chain seq x y z
N PHE A 1 32.77 17.83 6.02
CA PHE A 1 32.23 19.06 5.37
C PHE A 1 30.99 19.66 6.04
N TYR A 2 30.09 18.89 6.64
CA TYR A 2 28.87 19.40 7.30
C TYR A 2 29.11 20.51 8.35
N ARG A 3 30.13 20.34 9.21
CA ARG A 3 30.53 21.34 10.23
C ARG A 3 30.91 22.70 9.64
N VAL A 4 31.58 22.71 8.48
CA VAL A 4 31.97 23.94 7.77
C VAL A 4 30.74 24.61 7.17
N MET A 5 29.89 23.84 6.47
CA MET A 5 28.63 24.38 5.90
C MET A 5 27.68 24.92 6.98
N LYS A 6 27.60 24.25 8.15
CA LYS A 6 26.83 24.73 9.31
C LYS A 6 27.34 26.08 9.81
N ARG A 7 28.66 26.26 9.90
CA ARG A 7 29.29 27.52 10.32
C ARG A 7 28.99 28.67 9.36
N HIS A 8 28.86 28.38 8.07
CA HIS A 8 28.52 29.35 7.04
C HIS A 8 27.02 29.47 6.74
N HIS A 9 26.14 28.86 7.55
CA HIS A 9 24.68 28.90 7.37
C HIS A 9 24.19 28.41 5.99
N LEU A 10 24.92 27.48 5.37
CA LEU A 10 24.62 26.96 4.03
C LEU A 10 23.75 25.69 4.05
N LEU A 11 23.18 25.33 5.20
CA LEU A 11 22.34 24.14 5.38
C LEU A 11 20.84 24.38 5.07
N THR A 12 20.51 25.51 4.45
CA THR A 12 19.14 25.84 4.06
C THR A 12 18.71 25.04 2.83
N HIS A 13 17.45 24.59 2.82
CA HIS A 13 16.86 23.92 1.67
C HIS A 13 16.89 24.86 0.44
N ARG A 14 17.49 24.42 -0.67
CA ARG A 14 17.60 25.24 -1.89
C ARG A 14 16.34 25.18 -2.76
N GLU A 15 15.57 24.12 -2.62
CA GLU A 15 14.33 23.90 -3.38
C GLU A 15 13.09 24.26 -2.54
N LYS A 16 11.98 24.59 -3.21
CA LYS A 16 10.67 24.77 -2.56
C LYS A 16 10.11 23.40 -2.12
N VAL A 17 10.59 22.89 -0.98
CA VAL A 17 10.08 21.64 -0.39
C VAL A 17 9.20 21.96 0.81
N LYS A 18 8.10 21.23 0.94
CA LYS A 18 7.21 21.34 2.10
C LYS A 18 7.98 20.94 3.36
N PRO A 19 7.84 21.68 4.47
CA PRO A 19 8.49 21.30 5.72
C PRO A 19 8.01 19.91 6.16
N ASN A 20 8.88 19.18 6.86
CA ASN A 20 8.53 17.88 7.42
C ASN A 20 7.31 18.04 8.33
N ARG A 21 6.20 17.42 7.94
CA ARG A 21 4.94 17.45 8.70
C ARG A 21 4.76 16.11 9.38
N GLN A 22 4.38 16.11 10.66
CA GLN A 22 3.90 14.90 11.30
C GLN A 22 2.62 14.43 10.59
N VAL A 23 2.72 13.29 9.91
CA VAL A 23 1.58 12.60 9.30
C VAL A 23 1.03 11.63 10.35
N LYS A 24 -0.25 11.78 10.69
CA LYS A 24 -0.93 10.81 11.55
C LYS A 24 -1.06 9.50 10.76
N LYS A 25 -0.44 8.44 11.25
CA LYS A 25 -0.58 7.10 10.63
C LYS A 25 -2.03 6.64 10.72
N PRO A 26 -2.55 5.92 9.70
CA PRO A 26 -3.86 5.29 9.79
C PRO A 26 -3.87 4.30 10.96
N LYS A 27 -5.04 4.16 11.60
CA LYS A 27 -5.21 3.18 12.68
C LYS A 27 -5.18 1.79 12.07
N ALA A 28 -4.39 0.89 12.65
CA ALA A 28 -4.43 -0.52 12.28
C ALA A 28 -5.81 -1.10 12.63
N LEU A 29 -6.41 -1.79 11.67
CA LEU A 29 -7.66 -2.52 11.86
C LEU A 29 -7.32 -3.94 12.31
N THR A 30 -8.07 -4.45 13.28
CA THR A 30 -7.93 -5.82 13.81
C THR A 30 -9.32 -6.42 13.89
N ALA A 31 -9.56 -7.56 13.25
CA ALA A 31 -10.80 -8.31 13.39
C ALA A 31 -10.75 -9.17 14.65
N THR A 32 -11.83 -9.16 15.41
CA THR A 32 -12.08 -9.99 16.59
C THR A 32 -12.98 -11.18 16.30
N GLY A 33 -13.67 -11.18 15.15
CA GLY A 33 -14.53 -12.26 14.70
C GLY A 33 -14.73 -12.31 13.19
N VAL A 34 -15.51 -13.29 12.74
CA VAL A 34 -15.87 -13.49 11.33
C VAL A 34 -16.83 -12.40 10.84
N ASN A 35 -16.73 -12.02 9.57
CA ASN A 35 -17.59 -11.04 8.89
C ASN A 35 -17.50 -9.60 9.43
N GLU A 36 -16.40 -9.25 10.10
CA GLU A 36 -16.17 -7.88 10.61
C GLU A 36 -15.33 -7.03 9.66
N ILE A 37 -14.25 -7.60 9.10
CA ILE A 37 -13.30 -6.88 8.25
C ILE A 37 -12.92 -7.75 7.06
N TYR A 38 -13.02 -7.16 5.87
CA TYR A 38 -12.62 -7.77 4.61
C TYR A 38 -11.36 -7.12 4.06
N THR A 39 -10.54 -7.93 3.40
CA THR A 39 -9.45 -7.47 2.54
C THR A 39 -9.72 -7.91 1.11
N TRP A 40 -9.16 -7.19 0.16
CA TRP A 40 -9.22 -7.55 -1.24
C TRP A 40 -7.83 -7.47 -1.87
N ASP A 41 -7.63 -8.23 -2.94
CA ASP A 41 -6.41 -8.23 -3.73
C ASP A 41 -6.73 -8.47 -5.21
N ILE A 42 -5.84 -8.03 -6.10
CA ILE A 42 -5.92 -8.33 -7.54
C ILE A 42 -4.68 -9.13 -7.93
N THR A 43 -4.90 -10.37 -8.35
CA THR A 43 -3.83 -11.28 -8.78
C THR A 43 -3.87 -11.47 -10.30
N TYR A 44 -2.70 -11.38 -10.94
CA TYR A 44 -2.53 -11.55 -12.37
C TYR A 44 -2.34 -13.04 -12.65
N LEU A 45 -3.30 -13.67 -13.32
CA LEU A 45 -3.26 -15.07 -13.67
C LEU A 45 -2.66 -15.22 -15.08
N PRO A 46 -1.57 -16.01 -15.23
CA PRO A 46 -1.00 -16.25 -16.54
C PRO A 46 -1.95 -17.10 -17.39
N THR A 47 -2.03 -16.78 -18.68
CA THR A 47 -2.71 -17.63 -19.67
C THR A 47 -1.69 -18.47 -20.45
N THR A 48 -2.19 -19.27 -21.40
CA THR A 48 -1.32 -20.01 -22.35
C THR A 48 -0.67 -19.09 -23.38
N VAL A 49 -1.19 -17.87 -23.58
CA VAL A 49 -0.65 -16.90 -24.52
C VAL A 49 0.25 -15.92 -23.76
N LYS A 50 1.50 -15.82 -24.19
CA LYS A 50 2.47 -14.94 -23.52
C LYS A 50 2.06 -13.47 -23.68
N GLY A 51 1.90 -12.79 -22.56
CA GLY A 51 1.51 -11.38 -22.51
C GLY A 51 0.02 -11.14 -22.29
N GLU A 52 -0.79 -12.21 -22.31
CA GLU A 52 -2.20 -12.17 -21.90
C GLU A 52 -2.33 -12.64 -20.46
N PHE A 53 -3.01 -11.84 -19.64
CA PHE A 53 -3.25 -12.10 -18.23
C PHE A 53 -4.72 -11.93 -17.92
N LEU A 54 -5.25 -12.79 -17.05
CA LEU A 54 -6.55 -12.55 -16.45
C LEU A 54 -6.36 -11.88 -15.09
N TYR A 55 -7.25 -10.97 -14.74
CA TYR A 55 -7.24 -10.25 -13.47
C TYR A 55 -8.23 -10.90 -12.51
N LEU A 56 -7.71 -11.62 -11.51
CA LEU A 56 -8.52 -12.17 -10.43
C LEU A 56 -8.72 -11.11 -9.35
N TYR A 57 -9.95 -10.62 -9.23
CA TYR A 57 -10.41 -9.80 -8.12
C TYR A 57 -10.87 -10.72 -7.00
N LEU A 58 -10.28 -10.59 -5.82
CA LEU A 58 -10.56 -11.46 -4.68
C LEU A 58 -10.97 -10.62 -3.48
N VAL A 59 -12.01 -11.06 -2.76
CA VAL A 59 -12.43 -10.50 -1.47
C VAL A 59 -12.43 -11.63 -0.43
N MET A 60 -11.78 -11.38 0.70
CA MET A 60 -11.58 -12.36 1.77
C MET A 60 -11.86 -11.75 3.15
N ASP A 61 -12.49 -12.56 4.01
CA ASP A 61 -12.63 -12.26 5.44
C ASP A 61 -11.30 -12.47 6.16
N ILE A 62 -10.80 -11.45 6.87
CA ILE A 62 -9.43 -11.49 7.42
C ILE A 62 -9.29 -12.42 8.64
N PHE A 63 -10.39 -12.67 9.36
CA PHE A 63 -10.40 -13.50 10.56
C PHE A 63 -10.42 -14.98 10.20
N SER A 64 -11.37 -15.41 9.37
CA SER A 64 -11.55 -16.81 8.95
C SER A 64 -10.67 -17.23 7.78
N ARG A 65 -10.08 -16.28 7.04
CA ARG A 65 -9.36 -16.51 5.77
C ARG A 65 -10.21 -17.11 4.65
N LYS A 66 -11.53 -17.03 4.75
CA LYS A 66 -12.44 -17.49 3.70
C LYS A 66 -12.57 -16.46 2.59
N ILE A 67 -12.50 -16.92 1.34
CA ILE A 67 -12.87 -16.11 0.17
C ILE A 67 -14.39 -15.96 0.18
N VAL A 68 -14.86 -14.72 0.23
CA VAL A 68 -16.29 -14.38 0.30
C VAL A 68 -16.83 -13.87 -1.04
N GLY A 69 -15.95 -13.48 -1.96
CA GLY A 69 -16.31 -13.08 -3.31
C GLY A 69 -15.08 -13.09 -4.22
N TRP A 70 -15.30 -13.37 -5.50
CA TRP A 70 -14.26 -13.30 -6.50
C TRP A 70 -14.85 -13.06 -7.90
N GLN A 71 -14.06 -12.46 -8.77
CA GLN A 71 -14.39 -12.28 -10.18
C GLN A 71 -13.12 -12.30 -11.01
N VAL A 72 -13.21 -12.80 -12.25
CA VAL A 72 -12.10 -12.81 -13.20
C VAL A 72 -12.47 -11.93 -14.39
N HIS A 73 -11.51 -11.12 -14.83
CA HIS A 73 -11.61 -10.25 -16.00
C HIS A 73 -10.43 -10.48 -16.95
N ASP A 74 -10.61 -10.08 -18.20
CA ASP A 74 -9.61 -10.17 -19.27
C ASP A 74 -8.76 -8.91 -19.39
#